data_AF-A0A4P6ESI2-F1
#
_entry.id   AF-A0A4P6ESI2-F1
#
_cell.length_a   1.000
_cell.length_b   1.000
_cell.length_c   1.000
_cell.angle_alpha   90.00
_cell.angle_beta   90.00
_cell.angle_gamma   90.00
#
_symmetry.space_group_name_H-M   'P 1'
#
loop_
_entity.id
_entity.type
_entity.pdbx_description
1 polymer ?
#
loop_
_entity_poly.entity_id
_entity_poly.type
_entity_poly.pdbx_seq_one_letter_code
_entity_poly.pdbx_strand_id
1 'polypeptide(L)'
;MREALVSDITKTIGRKRLYHFTRVSNLPAIAERDGLLSSYEAYPHHPGIRRTSPFTVMLDGKPATLNAHLPIPDSMMEEGTTLAAFRAYLDRHVFLWPTAEACKKMLDMYSRREKGEKFAILELDAYPLLADHYDAVKLSKYDSGSSPRYPHHCKYRKSTNMFVPIDQFKAFRSGPVPVNVSEIKEILIERQIRGLSSYLQAVYTEQAEDVPSRWRKLAKPLTGFAARRQ
;
A
#
# COMPACT_ATOMS: atom_id res chain seq x y z
N MET A 1 6.99 -17.19 17.81
CA MET A 1 7.15 -15.72 17.86
C MET A 1 6.54 -15.03 16.64
N ARG A 2 6.89 -15.45 15.41
CA ARG A 2 6.27 -15.00 14.14
C ARG A 2 4.74 -14.93 14.18
N GLU A 3 4.10 -16.05 14.47
CA GLU A 3 2.63 -16.16 14.52
C GLU A 3 1.99 -15.26 15.57
N ALA A 4 2.64 -15.07 16.73
CA ALA A 4 2.13 -14.22 17.80
C ALA A 4 2.10 -12.74 17.39
N LEU A 5 3.13 -12.26 16.68
CA LEU A 5 3.18 -10.89 16.18
C LEU A 5 2.16 -10.64 15.07
N VAL A 6 2.06 -11.55 14.10
CA VAL A 6 1.05 -11.47 13.03
C VAL A 6 -0.36 -11.52 13.61
N SER A 7 -0.61 -12.45 14.54
CA SER A 7 -1.88 -12.54 15.25
C SER A 7 -2.19 -11.25 16.00
N ASP A 8 -1.23 -10.64 16.69
CA ASP A 8 -1.48 -9.42 17.45
C ASP A 8 -1.83 -8.23 16.55
N ILE A 9 -1.18 -8.12 15.38
CA ILE A 9 -1.47 -7.08 14.38
C ILE A 9 -2.88 -7.25 13.79
N THR A 10 -3.33 -8.50 13.59
CA THR A 10 -4.53 -8.84 12.80
C THR A 10 -5.74 -9.27 13.64
N LYS A 11 -5.61 -9.41 14.97
CA LYS A 11 -6.67 -9.95 15.85
C LYS A 11 -7.98 -9.16 15.82
N THR A 12 -7.91 -7.83 15.69
CA THR A 12 -9.09 -6.98 15.82
C THR A 12 -9.91 -7.01 14.54
N ILE A 13 -11.24 -6.92 14.65
CA ILE A 13 -12.17 -6.91 13.51
C ILE A 13 -11.79 -5.82 12.49
N GLY A 14 -11.24 -4.70 12.96
CA GLY A 14 -10.65 -3.61 12.18
C GLY A 14 -9.49 -3.98 11.26
N ARG A 15 -8.73 -5.03 11.61
CA ARG A 15 -7.40 -5.35 11.07
C ARG A 15 -7.25 -6.79 10.57
N LYS A 16 -8.35 -7.54 10.52
CA LYS A 16 -8.39 -8.85 9.85
C LYS A 16 -8.19 -8.75 8.32
N ARG A 17 -8.26 -7.53 7.78
CA ARG A 17 -8.15 -7.25 6.36
C ARG A 17 -7.07 -6.21 6.10
N LEU A 18 -6.39 -6.37 4.97
CA LEU A 18 -5.53 -5.35 4.38
C LEU A 18 -6.14 -4.90 3.04
N TYR A 19 -5.91 -3.64 2.69
CA TYR A 19 -6.50 -3.03 1.51
C TYR A 19 -5.41 -2.52 0.59
N HIS A 20 -5.51 -2.83 -0.70
CA HIS A 20 -4.65 -2.27 -1.73
C HIS A 20 -5.48 -1.42 -2.69
N PHE A 21 -5.10 -0.15 -2.84
CA PHE A 21 -5.69 0.78 -3.79
C PHE A 21 -4.95 0.72 -5.13
N THR A 22 -5.69 0.55 -6.22
CA THR A 22 -5.14 0.46 -7.58
C THR A 22 -6.13 1.01 -8.60
N ARG A 23 -5.76 0.99 -9.88
CA ARG A 23 -6.65 1.33 -11.00
C ARG A 23 -7.37 0.09 -11.51
N VAL A 24 -8.57 0.26 -12.03
CA VAL A 24 -9.28 -0.81 -12.74
C VAL A 24 -8.42 -1.36 -13.89
N SER A 25 -7.74 -0.48 -14.62
CA SER A 25 -6.85 -0.83 -15.73
C SER A 25 -5.68 -1.74 -15.33
N ASN A 26 -5.31 -1.80 -14.06
CA ASN A 26 -4.25 -2.67 -13.57
C ASN A 26 -4.74 -4.09 -13.27
N LEU A 27 -6.04 -4.29 -13.04
CA LEU A 27 -6.59 -5.58 -12.61
C LEU A 27 -6.25 -6.75 -13.55
N PRO A 28 -6.30 -6.60 -14.90
CA PRO A 28 -5.93 -7.69 -15.81
C PRO A 28 -4.49 -8.17 -15.64
N ALA A 29 -3.53 -7.27 -15.42
CA ALA A 29 -2.13 -7.60 -15.21
C ALA A 29 -1.91 -8.27 -13.85
N ILE A 30 -2.51 -7.73 -12.79
CA ILE A 30 -2.45 -8.28 -11.43
C ILE A 30 -3.06 -9.70 -11.40
N ALA A 31 -4.20 -9.90 -12.07
CA ALA A 31 -4.90 -11.18 -12.11
C ALA A 31 -4.19 -12.24 -12.95
N GLU A 32 -3.51 -11.85 -14.03
CA GLU A 32 -2.71 -12.78 -14.82
C GLU A 32 -1.53 -13.32 -14.02
N ARG A 33 -0.78 -12.40 -13.41
CA ARG A 33 0.41 -12.70 -12.61
C ARG A 33 0.09 -13.33 -11.26
N ASP A 34 -1.15 -13.21 -10.82
CA ASP A 34 -1.61 -13.55 -9.48
C ASP A 34 -0.74 -12.89 -8.38
N GLY A 35 -0.46 -11.60 -8.54
CA GLY A 35 0.49 -10.90 -7.69
C GLY A 35 0.48 -9.37 -7.85
N LEU A 36 1.05 -8.70 -6.85
CA LEU A 36 1.29 -7.26 -6.86
C LEU A 36 2.80 -7.00 -6.93
N LEU A 37 3.23 -6.07 -7.77
CA LEU A 37 4.62 -5.65 -7.88
C LEU A 37 4.81 -4.27 -7.28
N SER A 38 5.96 -4.05 -6.64
CA SER A 38 6.46 -2.71 -6.37
C SER A 38 6.73 -1.97 -7.69
N SER A 39 6.77 -0.64 -7.66
CA SER A 39 7.09 0.16 -8.86
C SER A 39 8.47 -0.16 -9.40
N TYR A 40 9.44 -0.47 -8.53
CA TYR A 40 10.78 -0.89 -8.94
C TYR A 40 10.78 -2.23 -9.68
N GLU A 41 10.04 -3.23 -9.21
CA GLU A 41 9.94 -4.52 -9.90
C GLU A 41 9.16 -4.40 -11.23
N ALA A 42 8.18 -3.50 -11.29
CA ALA A 42 7.43 -3.21 -12.51
C ALA A 42 8.24 -2.39 -13.54
N TYR A 43 9.15 -1.53 -13.07
CA TYR A 43 9.93 -0.62 -13.90
C TYR A 43 11.28 -0.25 -13.23
N PRO A 44 12.33 -1.06 -13.40
CA PRO A 44 13.55 -0.98 -12.59
C PRO A 44 14.50 0.17 -12.94
N HIS A 45 14.25 0.87 -14.05
CA HIS A 45 15.23 1.78 -14.64
C HIS A 45 15.40 3.13 -13.92
N HIS A 46 14.47 3.51 -13.04
CA HIS A 46 14.45 4.86 -12.45
C HIS A 46 14.03 4.91 -10.96
N PRO A 47 14.67 4.14 -10.06
CA PRO A 47 14.35 4.22 -8.64
C PRO A 47 14.65 5.63 -8.09
N GLY A 48 13.73 6.15 -7.27
CA GLY A 48 13.95 7.42 -6.58
C GLY A 48 13.68 8.68 -7.41
N ILE A 49 13.50 8.54 -8.73
CA ILE A 49 13.10 9.64 -9.59
C ILE A 49 11.62 9.95 -9.37
N ARG A 50 11.29 11.24 -9.22
CA ARG A 50 9.91 11.67 -9.00
C ARG A 50 9.08 11.46 -10.27
N ARG A 51 8.15 10.51 -10.25
CA ARG A 51 7.03 10.43 -11.20
C ARG A 51 6.09 11.61 -10.96
N THR A 52 6.02 12.57 -11.87
CA THR A 52 5.13 13.74 -11.78
C THR A 52 3.73 13.47 -12.33
N SER A 53 3.61 12.50 -13.23
CA SER A 53 2.37 11.99 -13.79
C SER A 53 2.32 10.46 -13.67
N PRO A 54 1.12 9.86 -13.68
CA PRO A 54 1.02 8.42 -13.89
C PRO A 54 1.55 8.06 -15.28
N PHE A 55 2.07 6.85 -15.43
CA PHE A 55 2.44 6.33 -16.74
C PHE A 55 2.26 4.80 -16.81
N THR A 56 2.07 4.32 -18.03
CA THR A 56 1.79 2.91 -18.32
C THR A 56 3.08 2.15 -18.61
N VAL A 57 3.19 0.96 -18.03
CA VAL A 57 4.21 -0.06 -18.33
C VAL A 57 3.53 -1.32 -18.83
N MET A 58 4.29 -2.20 -19.49
CA MET A 58 3.80 -3.50 -19.94
C MET A 58 4.31 -4.58 -18.99
N LEU A 59 3.39 -5.25 -18.29
CA LEU A 59 3.65 -6.39 -17.43
C LEU A 59 3.10 -7.65 -18.10
N ASP A 60 3.99 -8.54 -18.55
CA ASP A 60 3.61 -9.78 -19.26
C ASP A 60 2.65 -9.52 -20.44
N GLY A 61 2.90 -8.46 -21.20
CA GLY A 61 2.05 -8.07 -22.34
C GLY A 61 0.73 -7.40 -21.97
N LYS A 62 0.46 -7.14 -20.68
CA LYS A 62 -0.70 -6.38 -20.21
C LYS A 62 -0.31 -4.99 -19.71
N PRO A 63 -1.06 -3.94 -20.05
CA PRO A 63 -0.77 -2.61 -19.54
C PRO A 63 -1.04 -2.55 -18.03
N ALA A 64 -0.17 -1.85 -17.31
CA ALA A 64 -0.36 -1.47 -15.92
C ALA A 64 0.15 -0.04 -15.72
N THR A 65 -0.62 0.77 -15.01
CA THR A 65 -0.29 2.16 -14.74
C THR A 65 0.33 2.30 -13.36
N LEU A 66 1.54 2.86 -13.31
CA LEU A 66 2.19 3.31 -12.09
C LEU A 66 1.73 4.71 -11.73
N ASN A 67 1.37 4.93 -10.47
CA ASN A 67 0.89 6.23 -10.00
C ASN A 67 2.02 7.28 -9.95
N ALA A 68 1.64 8.54 -10.14
CA ALA A 68 2.50 9.68 -9.82
C ALA A 68 2.88 9.67 -8.33
N HIS A 69 4.11 10.10 -8.05
CA HIS A 69 4.55 10.39 -6.69
C HIS A 69 3.86 11.66 -6.16
N LEU A 70 3.30 11.56 -4.96
CA LEU A 70 2.86 12.75 -4.23
C LEU A 70 4.08 13.64 -3.92
N PRO A 71 3.90 14.97 -3.90
CA PRO A 71 4.98 15.86 -3.53
C PRO A 71 5.37 15.62 -2.06
N ILE A 72 6.67 15.52 -1.81
CA ILE A 72 7.27 15.52 -0.48
C ILE A 72 8.38 16.58 -0.56
N PRO A 73 8.36 17.63 0.27
CA PRO A 73 9.40 18.66 0.25
C PRO A 73 10.68 18.13 0.92
N ASP A 74 11.85 18.61 0.48
CA ASP A 74 13.14 18.21 1.05
C ASP A 74 13.26 18.54 2.55
N SER A 75 12.57 19.60 3.01
CA SER A 75 12.51 19.98 4.42
C SER A 75 11.88 18.93 5.34
N MET A 76 11.23 17.91 4.77
CA MET A 76 10.70 16.78 5.52
C MET A 76 11.72 15.66 5.73
N MET A 77 12.88 15.68 5.09
CA MET A 77 13.88 14.61 5.21
C MET A 77 14.62 14.69 6.53
N GLU A 78 15.01 13.54 7.07
CA GLU A 78 15.94 13.46 8.19
C GLU A 78 17.34 13.89 7.73
N GLU A 79 18.15 14.42 8.65
CA GLU A 79 19.54 14.72 8.37
C GLU A 79 20.27 13.47 7.83
N GLY A 80 21.07 13.65 6.78
CA GLY A 80 21.75 12.55 6.08
C GLY A 80 20.87 11.73 5.13
N THR A 81 19.56 11.98 5.06
CA THR A 81 18.66 11.34 4.08
C THR A 81 18.36 12.29 2.92
N THR A 82 18.54 11.81 1.69
CA THR A 82 18.08 12.53 0.50
C THR A 82 16.67 12.09 0.11
N LEU A 83 15.89 13.00 -0.48
CA LEU A 83 14.56 12.69 -0.97
C LEU A 83 14.57 11.61 -2.08
N ALA A 84 15.62 11.59 -2.91
CA ALA A 84 15.79 10.56 -3.93
C ALA A 84 16.03 9.17 -3.30
N ALA A 85 16.89 9.07 -2.28
CA ALA A 85 17.13 7.81 -1.56
C ALA A 85 15.86 7.32 -0.85
N PHE A 86 15.12 8.23 -0.21
CA PHE A 86 13.85 7.90 0.44
C PHE A 86 12.82 7.38 -0.58
N ARG A 87 12.66 8.06 -1.73
CA ARG A 87 11.77 7.59 -2.81
C ARG A 87 12.22 6.24 -3.37
N ALA A 88 13.52 6.04 -3.59
CA ALA A 88 14.06 4.78 -4.08
C ALA A 88 13.75 3.63 -3.12
N TYR A 89 13.72 3.91 -1.81
CA TYR A 89 13.27 2.94 -0.81
C TYR A 89 11.76 2.67 -0.94
N LEU A 90 10.92 3.70 -1.02
CA LEU A 90 9.46 3.52 -1.20
C LEU A 90 9.13 2.71 -2.47
N ASP A 91 9.85 2.97 -3.56
CA ASP A 91 9.64 2.32 -4.85
C ASP A 91 9.84 0.79 -4.82
N ARG A 92 10.49 0.27 -3.77
CA ARG A 92 10.70 -1.17 -3.58
C ARG A 92 9.53 -1.88 -2.92
N HIS A 93 8.46 -1.18 -2.55
CA HIS A 93 7.41 -1.76 -1.72
C HIS A 93 6.04 -1.77 -2.38
N VAL A 94 5.27 -2.81 -2.08
CA VAL A 94 3.81 -2.83 -2.26
C VAL A 94 3.16 -2.29 -1.00
N PHE A 95 2.29 -1.29 -1.16
CA PHE A 95 1.62 -0.61 -0.05
C PHE A 95 0.25 -1.22 0.24
N LEU A 96 -0.01 -1.47 1.53
CA LEU A 96 -1.26 -1.98 2.05
C LEU A 96 -1.73 -1.12 3.22
N TRP A 97 -3.02 -0.77 3.22
CA TRP A 97 -3.65 -0.06 4.32
C TRP A 97 -4.29 -1.04 5.30
N PRO A 98 -4.06 -0.89 6.62
CA PRO A 98 -4.58 -1.80 7.63
C PRO A 98 -6.06 -1.59 7.98
N THR A 99 -6.69 -0.51 7.48
CA THR A 99 -8.11 -0.26 7.67
C THR A 99 -8.76 0.30 6.41
N ALA A 100 -10.07 0.07 6.27
CA ALA A 100 -10.83 0.52 5.11
C ALA A 100 -10.86 2.06 5.02
N GLU A 101 -10.96 2.75 6.16
CA GLU A 101 -11.00 4.21 6.23
C GLU A 101 -9.67 4.83 5.77
N ALA A 102 -8.54 4.20 6.09
CA ALA A 102 -7.23 4.66 5.62
C ALA A 102 -7.12 4.52 4.09
N CYS A 103 -7.56 3.39 3.53
CA CYS A 103 -7.59 3.18 2.09
C CYS A 103 -8.60 4.12 1.39
N LYS A 104 -9.76 4.38 2.00
CA LYS A 104 -10.77 5.31 1.46
C LYS A 104 -10.21 6.71 1.26
N LYS A 105 -9.34 7.19 2.17
CA LYS A 105 -8.67 8.49 2.00
C LYS A 105 -7.83 8.54 0.72
N MET A 106 -7.19 7.44 0.34
CA MET A 106 -6.44 7.34 -0.90
C MET A 106 -7.36 7.39 -2.11
N LEU A 107 -8.44 6.60 -2.10
CA LEU A 107 -9.49 6.65 -3.11
C LEU A 107 -10.03 8.07 -3.29
N ASP A 108 -10.52 8.70 -2.21
CA ASP A 108 -11.09 10.05 -2.25
C ASP A 108 -10.09 11.10 -2.77
N MET A 109 -8.80 10.97 -2.44
CA MET A 109 -7.76 11.86 -2.93
C MET A 109 -7.55 11.69 -4.44
N TYR A 110 -7.38 10.45 -4.91
CA TYR A 110 -7.10 10.16 -6.32
C TYR A 110 -8.31 10.44 -7.22
N SER A 111 -9.52 10.06 -6.80
CA SER A 111 -10.76 10.37 -7.55
C SER A 111 -10.98 11.87 -7.77
N ARG A 112 -10.54 12.72 -6.83
CA ARG A 112 -10.60 14.19 -7.01
C ARG A 112 -9.52 14.73 -7.93
N ARG A 113 -8.33 14.14 -7.92
CA ARG A 113 -7.17 14.59 -8.70
C ARG A 113 -7.22 14.13 -10.15
N GLU A 114 -7.73 12.93 -10.38
CA GLU A 114 -7.69 12.25 -11.67
C GLU A 114 -9.12 11.98 -12.13
N LYS A 115 -9.81 13.06 -12.53
CA LYS A 115 -11.19 12.98 -13.01
C LYS A 115 -11.28 12.07 -14.23
N GLY A 116 -12.21 11.12 -14.20
CA GLY A 116 -12.46 10.15 -15.27
C GLY A 116 -11.65 8.85 -15.15
N GLU A 117 -10.67 8.77 -14.24
CA GLU A 117 -10.02 7.50 -13.93
C GLU A 117 -10.94 6.60 -13.09
N LYS A 118 -10.85 5.28 -13.33
CA LYS A 118 -11.56 4.26 -12.55
C LYS A 118 -10.60 3.57 -11.60
N PHE A 119 -10.99 3.51 -10.34
CA PHE A 119 -10.19 2.89 -9.28
C PHE A 119 -10.81 1.59 -8.78
N ALA A 120 -9.94 0.75 -8.22
CA ALA A 120 -10.29 -0.51 -7.61
C ALA A 120 -9.63 -0.64 -6.23
N ILE A 121 -10.27 -1.37 -5.32
CA ILE A 121 -9.68 -1.74 -4.04
C ILE A 121 -9.69 -3.26 -3.89
N LEU A 122 -8.53 -3.84 -3.63
CA LEU A 122 -8.40 -5.25 -3.29
C LEU A 122 -8.45 -5.38 -1.76
N GLU A 123 -9.41 -6.16 -1.26
CA GLU A 123 -9.46 -6.55 0.16
C GLU A 123 -8.83 -7.93 0.31
N LEU A 124 -7.79 -8.00 1.14
CA LEU A 124 -6.97 -9.19 1.35
C LEU A 124 -7.11 -9.67 2.79
N ASP A 125 -7.09 -10.98 3.01
CA ASP A 125 -6.99 -11.57 4.34
C ASP A 125 -5.62 -11.27 4.94
N ALA A 126 -5.61 -10.54 6.06
CA ALA A 126 -4.38 -9.99 6.62
C ALA A 126 -3.47 -11.06 7.23
N TYR A 127 -4.05 -12.03 7.95
CA TYR A 127 -3.24 -13.02 8.68
C TYR A 127 -2.39 -13.89 7.74
N PRO A 128 -2.97 -14.66 6.79
CA PRO A 128 -2.18 -15.51 5.92
C PRO A 128 -1.22 -14.70 5.04
N LEU A 129 -1.64 -13.52 4.56
CA LEU A 129 -0.77 -12.65 3.76
C LEU A 129 0.48 -12.19 4.53
N LEU A 130 0.33 -11.72 5.77
CA LEU A 130 1.47 -11.30 6.59
C LEU A 130 2.28 -12.50 7.09
N ALA A 131 1.63 -13.63 7.36
CA ALA A 131 2.30 -14.86 7.75
C ALA A 131 3.20 -15.36 6.61
N ASP A 132 2.74 -15.39 5.37
CA ASP A 132 3.50 -15.92 4.23
C ASP A 132 4.61 -14.97 3.76
N HIS A 133 4.42 -13.65 3.91
CA HIS A 133 5.40 -12.63 3.50
C HIS A 133 6.22 -12.03 4.64
N TYR A 134 6.19 -12.63 5.84
CA TYR A 134 6.69 -12.06 7.09
C TYR A 134 8.03 -11.32 6.99
N ASP A 135 9.08 -11.94 6.45
CA ASP A 135 10.43 -11.35 6.42
C ASP A 135 10.51 -10.09 5.53
N ALA A 136 9.59 -9.96 4.56
CA ALA A 136 9.48 -8.81 3.68
C ALA A 136 8.55 -7.71 4.22
N VAL A 137 7.86 -7.94 5.35
CA VAL A 137 6.91 -6.98 5.93
C VAL A 137 7.65 -5.88 6.69
N LYS A 138 7.34 -4.63 6.34
CA LYS A 138 7.68 -3.43 7.11
C LYS A 138 6.42 -2.74 7.59
N LEU A 139 6.47 -2.16 8.79
CA LEU A 139 5.37 -1.42 9.41
C LEU A 139 5.74 0.05 9.52
N SER A 140 4.79 0.94 9.25
CA SER A 140 4.98 2.39 9.38
C SER A 140 3.88 3.03 10.22
N LYS A 141 4.28 4.03 11.01
CA LYS A 141 3.37 4.89 11.80
C LYS A 141 2.76 6.03 10.98
N TYR A 142 3.27 6.26 9.77
CA TYR A 142 2.95 7.41 8.95
C TYR A 142 2.53 6.99 7.55
N ASP A 143 1.76 7.86 6.88
CA ASP A 143 1.67 7.85 5.42
C ASP A 143 3.02 8.28 4.86
N SER A 144 3.79 7.28 4.44
CA SER A 144 5.18 7.47 4.05
C SER A 144 5.30 8.08 2.65
N GLY A 145 4.33 7.82 1.77
CA GLY A 145 4.29 8.29 0.38
C GLY A 145 3.85 9.74 0.20
N SER A 146 3.33 10.40 1.24
CA SER A 146 2.84 11.78 1.17
C SER A 146 3.49 12.72 2.19
N SER A 147 3.26 14.03 2.07
CA SER A 147 3.58 15.01 3.11
C SER A 147 2.33 15.60 3.75
N PRO A 148 2.35 15.89 5.05
CA PRO A 148 1.25 16.61 5.72
C PRO A 148 1.10 18.02 5.14
N ARG A 149 -0.08 18.63 5.34
CA ARG A 149 -0.40 19.98 4.84
C ARG A 149 0.59 21.04 5.33
N TYR A 150 1.09 20.89 6.56
CA TYR A 150 2.03 21.83 7.18
C TYR A 150 3.32 21.09 7.60
N PRO A 151 4.25 20.84 6.66
CA PRO A 151 5.45 20.05 6.90
C PRO A 151 6.40 20.67 7.94
N HIS A 152 6.45 22.00 8.02
CA HIS A 152 7.30 22.72 8.97
C HIS A 152 6.88 22.56 10.44
N HIS A 153 5.64 22.16 10.71
CA HIS A 153 5.14 21.90 12.08
C HIS A 153 5.26 20.43 12.48
N CYS A 154 5.78 19.57 11.60
CA CYS A 154 5.92 18.16 11.90
C CYS A 154 7.16 17.91 12.75
N LYS A 155 6.97 17.21 13.86
CA LYS A 155 8.05 16.78 14.77
C LYS A 155 8.85 15.60 14.23
N TYR A 156 8.33 14.88 13.23
CA TYR A 156 9.02 13.76 12.61
C TYR A 156 9.63 14.19 11.27
N ARG A 157 10.71 13.52 10.90
CA ARG A 157 11.34 13.59 9.59
C ARG A 157 11.25 12.23 8.91
N LYS A 158 11.32 12.23 7.59
CA LYS A 158 11.23 11.05 6.74
C LYS A 158 12.62 10.49 6.48
N SER A 159 12.76 9.21 6.75
CA SER A 159 13.93 8.40 6.47
C SER A 159 13.54 6.93 6.44
N THR A 160 14.47 6.05 6.06
CA THR A 160 14.24 4.61 6.09
C THR A 160 14.05 4.06 7.50
N ASN A 161 14.45 4.82 8.53
CA ASN A 161 14.33 4.41 9.94
C ASN A 161 12.89 4.47 10.47
N MET A 162 11.96 5.06 9.71
CA MET A 162 10.53 5.08 10.07
C MET A 162 9.79 3.78 9.77
N PHE A 163 10.47 2.84 9.11
CA PHE A 163 9.96 1.51 8.78
C PHE A 163 10.58 0.49 9.70
N VAL A 164 9.74 -0.28 10.39
CA VAL A 164 10.21 -1.35 11.28
C VAL A 164 9.89 -2.71 10.65
N PRO A 165 10.89 -3.60 10.49
CA PRO A 165 10.64 -5.00 10.19
C PRO A 165 9.64 -5.62 11.18
N ILE A 166 8.76 -6.52 10.71
CA ILE A 166 7.71 -7.08 11.57
C ILE A 166 8.26 -7.85 12.78
N ASP A 167 9.41 -8.50 12.65
CA ASP A 167 10.12 -9.21 13.72
C ASP A 167 10.71 -8.29 14.79
N GLN A 168 10.86 -7.00 14.46
CA GLN A 168 11.32 -5.94 15.35
C GLN A 168 10.16 -5.13 15.94
N PHE A 169 8.91 -5.43 15.58
CA PHE A 169 7.73 -4.76 16.10
C PHE A 169 7.63 -4.94 17.61
N LYS A 170 7.47 -3.83 18.34
CA LYS A 170 7.50 -3.72 19.82
C LYS A 170 8.85 -3.98 20.50
N ALA A 171 9.88 -4.44 19.78
CA ALA A 171 11.23 -4.55 20.32
C ALA A 171 11.89 -3.17 20.43
N PHE A 172 11.71 -2.31 19.42
CA PHE A 172 12.25 -0.95 19.41
C PHE A 172 11.21 0.08 19.84
N ARG A 173 11.62 0.98 20.73
CA ARG A 173 10.81 2.13 21.19
C ARG A 173 11.47 3.43 20.76
N SER A 174 11.43 3.72 19.46
CA SER A 174 11.86 5.01 18.93
C SER A 174 10.64 5.83 18.50
N GLY A 175 10.76 7.16 18.54
CA GLY A 175 9.67 8.07 18.16
C GLY A 175 9.03 7.83 16.77
N PRO A 176 9.79 7.51 15.70
CA PRO A 176 9.24 7.43 14.36
C PRO A 176 8.62 6.07 13.98
N VAL A 177 8.77 5.03 14.81
CA VAL A 177 8.24 3.68 14.51
C VAL A 177 6.95 3.39 15.30
N PRO A 178 6.05 2.52 14.81
CA PRO A 178 4.90 2.10 15.58
C PRO A 178 5.33 1.21 16.75
N VAL A 179 4.94 1.57 17.97
CA VAL A 179 5.13 0.75 19.18
C VAL A 179 3.85 0.04 19.60
N ASN A 180 2.70 0.49 19.09
CA ASN A 180 1.40 -0.14 19.29
C ASN A 180 0.73 -0.47 17.96
N VAL A 181 -0.13 -1.51 17.94
CA VAL A 181 -0.84 -1.94 16.72
C VAL A 181 -1.69 -0.81 16.15
N SER A 182 -2.35 -0.01 16.99
CA SER A 182 -3.18 1.13 16.58
C SER A 182 -2.40 2.25 15.86
N GLU A 183 -1.09 2.31 16.07
CA GLU A 183 -0.21 3.28 15.41
C GLU A 183 0.19 2.87 14.01
N ILE A 184 0.11 1.58 13.65
CA ILE A 184 0.42 1.11 12.30
C ILE A 184 -0.59 1.72 11.33
N LYS A 185 -0.13 2.62 10.45
CA LYS A 185 -0.92 3.29 9.42
C LYS A 185 -0.72 2.70 8.04
N GLU A 186 0.44 2.09 7.79
CA GLU A 186 0.77 1.43 6.53
C GLU A 186 1.52 0.13 6.83
N ILE A 187 1.25 -0.87 6.00
CA ILE A 187 2.04 -2.10 5.93
C ILE A 187 2.63 -2.17 4.53
N LEU A 188 3.92 -2.44 4.46
CA LEU A 188 4.68 -2.50 3.23
C LEU A 188 5.22 -3.92 3.07
N ILE A 189 5.10 -4.48 1.87
CA ILE A 189 5.75 -5.76 1.53
C ILE A 189 6.80 -5.45 0.47
N GLU A 190 8.06 -5.77 0.79
CA GLU A 190 9.18 -5.52 -0.11
C GLU A 190 9.06 -6.38 -1.39
N ARG A 191 9.42 -5.77 -2.51
CA ARG A 191 9.44 -6.28 -3.89
C ARG A 191 8.06 -6.61 -4.45
N GLN A 192 7.39 -7.62 -3.92
CA GLN A 192 6.15 -8.16 -4.50
C GLN A 192 5.33 -9.01 -3.53
N ILE A 193 4.05 -9.16 -3.85
CA ILE A 193 3.13 -10.15 -3.27
C ILE A 193 2.83 -11.20 -4.33
N ARG A 194 2.92 -12.49 -4.00
CA ARG A 194 2.67 -13.61 -4.92
C ARG A 194 1.50 -14.45 -4.41
N GLY A 195 0.81 -15.15 -5.31
CA GLY A 195 -0.35 -15.98 -4.96
C GLY A 195 -1.52 -15.16 -4.42
N LEU A 196 -1.70 -13.93 -4.92
CA LEU A 196 -2.63 -12.94 -4.39
C LEU A 196 -4.06 -13.47 -4.24
N SER A 197 -4.51 -14.31 -5.17
CA SER A 197 -5.84 -14.92 -5.17
C SER A 197 -6.14 -15.73 -3.91
N SER A 198 -5.12 -16.29 -3.25
CA SER A 198 -5.31 -17.06 -2.00
C SER A 198 -5.71 -16.16 -0.83
N TYR A 199 -5.31 -14.88 -0.86
CA TYR A 199 -5.63 -13.89 0.18
C TYR A 199 -6.84 -13.05 -0.20
N LEU A 200 -7.21 -12.97 -1.48
CA LEU A 200 -8.23 -12.05 -1.98
C LEU A 200 -9.64 -12.41 -1.49
N GLN A 201 -10.29 -11.45 -0.83
CA GLN A 201 -11.63 -11.60 -0.22
C GLN A 201 -12.69 -10.81 -0.98
N ALA A 202 -12.31 -9.66 -1.55
CA ALA A 202 -13.19 -8.84 -2.37
C ALA A 202 -12.40 -7.93 -3.32
N VAL A 203 -13.03 -7.57 -4.44
CA VAL A 203 -12.55 -6.54 -5.36
C VAL A 203 -13.64 -5.47 -5.47
N TYR A 204 -13.39 -4.28 -4.92
CA TYR A 204 -14.33 -3.17 -4.98
C TYR A 204 -14.09 -2.34 -6.24
N THR A 205 -15.09 -2.21 -7.10
CA THR A 205 -15.07 -1.42 -8.35
C THR A 205 -16.43 -0.77 -8.59
N GLU A 206 -16.50 0.21 -9.50
CA GLU A 206 -17.77 0.81 -9.91
C GLU A 206 -18.66 -0.16 -10.69
N GLN A 207 -18.05 -0.93 -11.60
CA GLN A 207 -18.72 -1.92 -12.44
C GLN A 207 -18.11 -3.31 -12.18
N ALA A 208 -18.93 -4.36 -12.09
CA ALA A 208 -18.45 -5.72 -11.81
C ALA A 208 -17.72 -6.32 -13.02
N GLU A 209 -18.06 -5.86 -14.22
CA GLU A 209 -17.51 -6.25 -15.51
C GLU A 209 -16.04 -5.86 -15.66
N ASP A 210 -15.63 -4.82 -14.92
CA ASP A 210 -14.25 -4.34 -14.85
C ASP A 210 -13.32 -5.33 -14.09
N VAL A 211 -13.88 -6.22 -13.26
CA VAL A 211 -13.11 -7.19 -12.45
C VAL A 211 -12.80 -8.45 -13.27
N PRO A 212 -11.54 -8.89 -13.45
CA PRO A 212 -11.20 -10.09 -14.24
C PRO A 212 -12.06 -11.32 -13.91
N SER A 213 -12.39 -12.14 -14.92
CA SER A 213 -13.34 -13.27 -14.80
C SER A 213 -13.07 -14.19 -13.61
N ARG A 214 -11.79 -14.54 -13.36
CA ARG A 214 -11.36 -15.37 -12.22
C ARG A 214 -11.71 -14.80 -10.85
N TRP A 215 -11.90 -13.48 -10.74
CA TRP A 215 -12.25 -12.78 -9.51
C TRP A 215 -13.66 -12.21 -9.53
N ARG A 216 -14.44 -12.42 -10.59
CA ARG A 216 -15.74 -11.76 -10.75
C ARG A 216 -16.73 -12.08 -9.64
N LYS A 217 -16.66 -13.30 -9.09
CA LYS A 217 -17.44 -13.70 -7.91
C LYS A 217 -17.11 -12.93 -6.63
N LEU A 218 -15.97 -12.24 -6.60
CA LEU A 218 -15.49 -11.42 -5.48
C LEU A 218 -15.78 -9.93 -5.69
N ALA A 219 -16.38 -9.56 -6.83
CA ALA A 219 -16.69 -8.16 -7.15
C ALA A 219 -17.72 -7.61 -6.14
N LYS A 220 -17.45 -6.40 -5.64
CA LYS A 220 -18.35 -5.65 -4.75
C LYS A 220 -18.47 -4.21 -5.24
N PRO A 221 -19.62 -3.55 -5.03
CA PRO A 221 -19.78 -2.16 -5.44
C PRO A 221 -18.89 -1.24 -4.60
N LEU A 222 -18.17 -0.33 -5.27
CA LEU A 222 -17.30 0.65 -4.63
C LEU A 222 -18.06 1.61 -3.70
N THR A 223 -19.34 1.88 -3.98
CA THR A 223 -20.23 2.67 -3.11
C THR A 223 -20.43 2.03 -1.73
N GLY A 224 -20.28 0.71 -1.62
CA GLY A 224 -20.34 -0.02 -0.35
C GLY A 224 -19.00 -0.06 0.40
N PHE A 225 -17.91 0.45 -0.18
CA PHE A 225 -16.60 0.42 0.45
C PHE A 225 -16.53 1.39 1.64
N ALA A 226 -16.11 0.87 2.81
CA ALA A 226 -16.04 1.60 4.08
C ALA A 226 -17.37 2.25 4.55
N ALA A 227 -18.50 1.93 3.90
CA ALA A 227 -19.84 2.34 4.33
C ALA A 227 -20.35 1.51 5.54
N ARG A 228 -19.69 0.39 5.85
CA ARG A 228 -20.04 -0.49 6.96
C ARG A 228 -19.00 -0.39 8.08
N ARG A 229 -19.32 0.38 9.13
CA ARG A 229 -18.94 0.22 10.55
C ARG A 229 -19.30 1.48 11.34
N GLN A 230 -20.58 1.57 11.74
CA GLN A 230 -20.93 1.90 13.12
C GLN A 230 -21.15 0.58 13.84
#